data_AF-A0A8T4DGD3-F1
#
_entry.id   AF-A0A8T4DGD3-F1
#
_cell.length_a   1.000
_cell.length_b   1.000
_cell.length_c   1.000
_cell.angle_alpha   90.00
_cell.angle_beta   90.00
_cell.angle_gamma   90.00
#
_symmetry.space_group_name_H-M   'P 1'
#
loop_
_entity.id
_entity.type
_entity.pdbx_description
1 polymer ?
#
loop_
_entity_poly.entity_id
_entity_poly.type
_entity_poly.pdbx_seq_one_letter_code
_entity_poly.pdbx_strand_id
1 'polypeptide(L)'
;MAMMDDEKRYREVEKRERLVQTFLIIGGFLVAFTRVEFQRFVTLIFSIYLLFAVVYYVFISRTRMYLITDFFAFLSSYFYSLIILLFFSLQSTKSLSDWYYYSLFILLTGIFTFALLSPESSENIVNRFEKISKELEEKHPTILKISSAIIAILVIVWGIYLYSIRPT
;
A
#
# COMPACT_ATOMS: atom_id res chain seq x y z
N MET A 1 2.02 7.97 -26.75
CA MET A 1 1.58 7.03 -25.70
C MET A 1 1.97 5.66 -26.21
N ALA A 2 3.03 5.05 -25.67
CA ALA A 2 3.40 3.69 -26.07
C ALA A 2 2.30 2.75 -25.57
N MET A 3 1.66 2.02 -26.47
CA MET A 3 0.69 0.99 -26.09
C MET A 3 1.48 -0.12 -25.41
N MET A 4 1.20 -0.36 -24.13
CA MET A 4 1.73 -1.52 -23.43
C MET A 4 1.19 -2.79 -24.11
N ASP A 5 2.09 -3.72 -24.41
CA ASP A 5 1.75 -5.01 -25.01
C ASP A 5 0.70 -5.77 -24.17
N ASP A 6 -0.30 -6.34 -24.82
CA ASP A 6 -1.47 -6.94 -24.16
C ASP A 6 -1.06 -8.14 -23.26
N GLU A 7 0.01 -8.86 -23.60
CA GLU A 7 0.56 -9.95 -22.79
C GLU A 7 1.27 -9.43 -21.52
N LYS A 8 1.99 -8.30 -21.64
CA LYS A 8 2.58 -7.61 -20.49
C LYS A 8 1.48 -7.06 -19.57
N ARG A 9 0.42 -6.49 -20.15
CA ARG A 9 -0.76 -6.01 -19.40
C ARG A 9 -1.41 -7.14 -18.62
N TYR A 10 -1.68 -8.27 -19.26
CA TYR A 10 -2.31 -9.42 -18.62
C TYR A 10 -1.50 -9.91 -17.40
N ARG A 11 -0.19 -10.05 -17.54
CA ARG A 11 0.71 -10.44 -16.43
C ARG A 11 0.69 -9.44 -15.27
N GLU A 12 0.66 -8.15 -15.58
CA GLU A 12 0.62 -7.09 -14.57
C GLU A 12 -0.72 -7.06 -13.81
N VAL A 13 -1.83 -7.31 -14.50
CA VAL A 13 -3.14 -7.48 -13.86
C VAL A 13 -3.13 -8.69 -12.93
N GLU A 14 -2.65 -9.85 -13.40
CA GLU A 14 -2.59 -11.08 -12.61
C GLU A 14 -1.80 -10.91 -11.29
N LYS A 15 -0.67 -10.19 -11.32
CA LYS A 15 0.10 -9.87 -10.10
C LYS A 15 -0.73 -9.10 -9.08
N ARG A 16 -1.51 -8.13 -9.52
CA ARG A 16 -2.37 -7.30 -8.66
C ARG A 16 -3.54 -8.09 -8.11
N GLU A 17 -4.11 -8.99 -8.91
CA GLU A 17 -5.12 -9.94 -8.43
C GLU A 17 -4.59 -10.81 -7.28
N ARG A 18 -3.38 -11.38 -7.45
CA ARG A 18 -2.73 -12.17 -6.39
C ARG A 18 -2.41 -11.34 -5.14
N LEU A 19 -2.04 -10.06 -5.29
CA LEU A 19 -1.86 -9.14 -4.16
C LEU A 19 -3.16 -8.90 -3.40
N VAL A 20 -4.27 -8.65 -4.11
CA VAL A 20 -5.59 -8.50 -3.47
C VAL A 20 -6.00 -9.77 -2.74
N GLN A 21 -5.78 -10.94 -3.32
CA GLN A 21 -6.04 -12.23 -2.65
C GLN A 21 -5.20 -12.37 -1.36
N THR A 22 -3.93 -11.97 -1.41
CA THR A 22 -3.05 -11.99 -0.23
C THR A 22 -3.56 -11.06 0.86
N PHE A 23 -3.99 -9.84 0.49
CA PHE A 23 -4.57 -8.88 1.42
C PHE A 23 -5.89 -9.37 2.01
N LEU A 24 -6.74 -10.05 1.24
CA LEU A 24 -7.96 -10.67 1.74
C LEU A 24 -7.68 -11.74 2.79
N ILE A 25 -6.69 -12.61 2.55
CA ILE A 25 -6.31 -13.67 3.49
C ILE A 25 -5.76 -13.05 4.79
N ILE A 26 -4.81 -12.12 4.68
CA ILE A 26 -4.22 -11.45 5.85
C ILE A 26 -5.29 -10.65 6.59
N GLY A 27 -6.11 -9.87 5.89
CA GLY A 27 -7.19 -9.08 6.48
C GLY A 27 -8.21 -9.95 7.21
N GLY A 28 -8.60 -11.08 6.62
CA GLY A 28 -9.49 -12.05 7.25
C GLY A 28 -8.88 -12.64 8.53
N PHE A 29 -7.58 -12.94 8.52
CA PHE A 29 -6.85 -13.34 9.71
C PHE A 29 -6.87 -12.24 10.78
N LEU A 30 -6.55 -10.98 10.44
CA LEU A 30 -6.56 -9.87 11.40
C LEU A 30 -7.94 -9.71 12.07
N VAL A 31 -9.01 -9.79 11.29
CA VAL A 31 -10.40 -9.70 11.79
C VAL A 31 -10.72 -10.87 12.72
N ALA A 32 -10.33 -12.09 12.35
CA ALA A 32 -10.58 -13.30 13.14
C ALA A 32 -9.86 -13.28 14.50
N PHE A 33 -8.67 -12.66 14.58
CA PHE A 33 -7.89 -12.54 15.81
C PHE A 33 -8.13 -11.24 16.59
N THR A 34 -9.13 -10.45 16.19
CA THR A 34 -9.54 -9.25 16.93
C THR A 34 -10.37 -9.63 18.16
N ARG A 35 -10.24 -8.86 19.26
CA ARG A 35 -11.04 -9.07 20.50
C ARG A 35 -12.54 -8.96 20.21
N VAL A 36 -13.34 -9.81 20.88
CA VAL A 36 -14.79 -9.96 20.67
C VAL A 36 -15.56 -8.63 20.75
N GLU A 37 -15.16 -7.75 21.68
CA GLU A 37 -15.76 -6.43 21.90
C GLU A 37 -15.74 -5.54 20.65
N PHE A 38 -14.69 -5.65 19.83
CA PHE A 38 -14.48 -4.83 18.63
C PHE A 38 -14.80 -5.58 17.33
N GLN A 39 -15.08 -6.88 17.42
CA GLN A 39 -15.23 -7.76 16.26
C GLN A 39 -16.32 -7.29 15.30
N ARG A 40 -17.46 -6.79 15.79
CA ARG A 40 -18.55 -6.26 14.94
C ARG A 40 -18.09 -5.07 14.10
N PHE A 41 -17.36 -4.14 14.72
CA PHE A 41 -16.87 -2.94 14.05
C PHE A 41 -15.79 -3.27 13.01
N VAL A 42 -14.82 -4.12 13.38
CA VAL A 42 -13.76 -4.54 12.48
C VAL A 42 -14.30 -5.39 11.32
N THR A 43 -15.33 -6.22 11.55
CA THR A 43 -16.01 -6.98 10.49
C THR A 43 -16.76 -6.08 9.51
N LEU A 44 -17.38 -4.99 9.97
CA LEU A 44 -18.03 -4.02 9.10
C LEU A 44 -17.00 -3.36 8.16
N ILE A 45 -15.85 -2.95 8.70
CA ILE A 45 -14.77 -2.34 7.92
C ILE A 45 -14.19 -3.36 6.92
N PHE A 46 -14.00 -4.61 7.35
CA PHE A 46 -13.57 -5.68 6.46
C PHE A 46 -14.58 -5.96 5.33
N SER A 47 -15.87 -5.90 5.61
CA SER A 47 -16.92 -6.03 4.59
C SER A 47 -16.86 -4.90 3.55
N ILE A 48 -16.62 -3.66 4.00
CA ILE A 48 -16.45 -2.50 3.11
C ILE A 48 -15.19 -2.66 2.27
N TYR A 49 -14.08 -3.06 2.89
CA TYR A 49 -12.84 -3.41 2.19
C TYR A 49 -13.08 -4.47 1.10
N LEU A 50 -13.78 -5.55 1.44
CA LEU A 50 -14.06 -6.65 0.51
C LEU A 50 -14.89 -6.16 -0.69
N LEU A 51 -15.87 -5.29 -0.47
CA LEU A 51 -16.64 -4.67 -1.54
C LEU A 51 -15.73 -3.88 -2.50
N PHE A 52 -14.86 -3.02 -1.97
CA PHE A 52 -13.94 -2.26 -2.82
C PHE A 52 -12.89 -3.14 -3.50
N ALA A 53 -12.40 -4.18 -2.85
CA ALA A 53 -11.47 -5.14 -3.44
C ALA A 53 -12.10 -5.90 -4.63
N VAL A 54 -13.37 -6.33 -4.50
CA VAL A 54 -14.11 -6.98 -5.59
C VAL A 54 -14.38 -6.01 -6.74
N VAL A 55 -14.81 -4.79 -6.44
CA VAL A 55 -15.05 -3.78 -7.49
C VAL A 55 -13.74 -3.45 -8.21
N TYR A 56 -12.66 -3.23 -7.47
CA TYR A 56 -11.31 -3.06 -8.04
C TYR A 56 -10.94 -4.23 -8.97
N TYR A 57 -11.12 -5.47 -8.51
CA TYR A 57 -10.83 -6.69 -9.28
C TYR A 57 -11.59 -6.73 -10.61
N VAL A 58 -12.89 -6.42 -10.58
CA VAL A 58 -13.72 -6.38 -11.79
C VAL A 58 -13.22 -5.30 -12.75
N PHE A 59 -12.93 -4.11 -12.24
CA PHE A 59 -12.52 -2.97 -13.06
C PHE A 59 -11.14 -3.16 -13.69
N ILE A 60 -10.15 -3.63 -12.93
CA ILE A 60 -8.80 -3.84 -13.45
C ILE A 60 -8.76 -4.94 -14.53
N SER A 61 -9.58 -5.97 -14.36
CA SER A 61 -9.62 -7.12 -15.27
C SER A 61 -10.42 -6.84 -16.54
N ARG A 62 -11.54 -6.12 -16.43
CA ARG A 62 -12.53 -5.99 -17.51
C ARG A 62 -12.59 -4.62 -18.16
N THR A 63 -12.00 -3.59 -17.55
CA THR A 63 -12.11 -2.22 -18.06
C THR A 63 -10.73 -1.62 -18.35
N ARG A 64 -10.71 -0.63 -19.26
CA ARG A 64 -9.56 0.24 -19.50
C ARG A 64 -9.76 1.63 -18.87
N MET A 65 -10.65 1.71 -17.86
CA MET A 65 -10.94 2.96 -17.14
C MET A 65 -9.95 3.11 -15.97
N TYR A 66 -8.73 3.54 -16.29
CA TYR A 66 -7.61 3.57 -15.34
C TYR A 66 -7.87 4.46 -14.13
N LEU A 67 -8.44 5.66 -14.33
CA LEU A 67 -8.76 6.58 -13.22
C LEU A 67 -9.72 5.98 -12.19
N ILE A 68 -10.76 5.27 -12.66
CA ILE A 68 -11.74 4.63 -11.78
C ILE A 68 -11.11 3.42 -11.08
N THR A 69 -10.28 2.66 -11.80
CA THR A 69 -9.53 1.54 -11.24
C THR A 69 -8.58 2.01 -10.13
N ASP A 70 -7.85 3.09 -10.36
CA ASP A 70 -6.93 3.69 -9.39
C ASP A 70 -7.67 4.25 -8.17
N PHE A 71 -8.86 4.82 -8.37
CA PHE A 71 -9.72 5.27 -7.27
C PHE A 71 -10.17 4.10 -6.39
N PHE A 72 -10.59 2.99 -6.99
CA PHE A 72 -10.93 1.78 -6.22
C PHE A 72 -9.71 1.13 -5.57
N ALA A 73 -8.54 1.21 -6.21
CA ALA A 73 -7.27 0.79 -5.61
C ALA A 73 -6.98 1.59 -4.33
N PHE A 74 -7.16 2.91 -4.38
CA PHE A 74 -7.01 3.80 -3.23
C PHE A 74 -8.01 3.47 -2.12
N LEU A 75 -9.30 3.33 -2.44
CA LEU A 75 -10.32 2.99 -1.43
C LEU A 75 -10.05 1.63 -0.79
N SER A 76 -9.74 0.61 -1.58
CA SER A 76 -9.36 -0.71 -1.08
C SER A 76 -8.16 -0.62 -0.13
N SER A 77 -7.13 0.11 -0.52
CA SER A 77 -5.92 0.34 0.29
C SER A 77 -6.18 1.10 1.57
N TYR A 78 -7.07 2.10 1.53
CA TYR A 78 -7.48 2.88 2.70
C TYR A 78 -8.15 1.98 3.75
N PHE A 79 -9.17 1.21 3.35
CA PHE A 79 -9.87 0.34 4.30
C PHE A 79 -8.98 -0.81 4.79
N TYR A 80 -8.13 -1.37 3.92
CA TYR A 80 -7.17 -2.39 4.34
C TYR A 80 -6.17 -1.86 5.38
N SER A 81 -5.63 -0.65 5.14
CA SER A 81 -4.73 0.00 6.11
C SER A 81 -5.43 0.29 7.42
N LEU A 82 -6.71 0.65 7.39
CA LEU A 82 -7.53 0.90 8.57
C LEU A 82 -7.72 -0.39 9.40
N ILE A 83 -7.91 -1.53 8.75
CA ILE A 83 -7.99 -2.85 9.42
C ILE A 83 -6.68 -3.18 10.13
N ILE A 84 -5.54 -2.98 9.46
CA ILE A 84 -4.21 -3.18 10.06
C ILE A 84 -4.01 -2.25 11.26
N LEU A 85 -4.36 -0.97 11.10
CA LEU A 85 -4.21 0.03 12.15
C LEU A 85 -5.03 -0.32 13.39
N LEU A 86 -6.31 -0.69 13.19
CA LEU A 86 -7.19 -1.11 14.28
C LEU A 86 -6.68 -2.37 14.96
N PHE A 87 -6.17 -3.34 14.20
CA PHE A 87 -5.59 -4.53 14.78
C PHE A 87 -4.41 -4.18 15.70
N PHE A 88 -3.48 -3.32 15.25
CA PHE A 88 -2.36 -2.91 16.07
C PHE A 88 -2.76 -2.06 17.27
N SER A 89 -3.69 -1.12 17.12
CA SER A 89 -4.13 -0.26 18.21
C SER A 89 -4.82 -1.04 19.33
N LEU A 90 -5.57 -2.08 18.97
CA LEU A 90 -6.25 -2.96 19.92
C LEU A 90 -5.31 -3.96 20.63
N GLN A 91 -4.13 -4.20 20.08
CA GLN A 91 -3.12 -5.09 20.67
C GLN A 91 -2.01 -4.34 21.43
N SER A 92 -1.81 -3.05 21.17
CA SER A 92 -0.74 -2.27 21.83
C SER A 92 -1.02 -2.09 23.33
N THR A 93 -0.10 -2.59 24.17
CA THR A 93 -0.12 -2.38 25.62
C THR A 93 0.48 -1.03 26.04
N LYS A 94 1.20 -0.35 25.12
CA LYS A 94 1.77 0.99 25.35
C LYS A 94 0.94 2.04 24.60
N SER A 95 0.73 3.17 25.27
CA SER A 95 0.21 4.40 24.66
C SER A 95 1.21 4.91 23.62
N LEU A 96 1.01 4.54 22.37
CA LEU A 96 1.66 5.19 21.23
C LEU A 96 0.91 6.49 20.95
N SER A 97 1.64 7.57 20.69
CA SER A 97 1.03 8.85 20.31
C SER A 97 0.23 8.69 19.01
N ASP A 98 -0.92 9.37 18.92
CA ASP A 98 -1.80 9.41 17.75
C ASP A 98 -1.04 9.73 16.46
N TRP A 99 0.04 10.53 16.54
CA TRP A 99 0.87 10.86 15.38
C TRP A 99 1.53 9.65 14.73
N TYR A 100 1.93 8.64 15.51
CA TYR A 100 2.49 7.41 14.97
C TYR A 100 1.44 6.59 14.23
N TYR A 101 0.19 6.58 14.70
CA TYR A 101 -0.91 5.91 14.02
C TYR A 101 -1.29 6.62 12.72
N TYR A 102 -1.39 7.95 12.72
CA TYR A 102 -1.68 8.71 11.49
C TYR A 102 -0.57 8.55 10.44
N SER A 103 0.70 8.65 10.85
CA SER A 103 1.83 8.47 9.93
C SER A 103 1.89 7.05 9.36
N LEU A 104 1.69 6.02 10.20
CA LEU A 104 1.61 4.63 9.76
C LEU A 104 0.43 4.42 8.80
N PHE A 105 -0.73 5.00 9.10
CA PHE A 105 -1.91 4.91 8.25
C PHE A 105 -1.68 5.49 6.85
N ILE A 106 -1.11 6.71 6.78
CA ILE A 106 -0.80 7.39 5.51
C ILE A 106 0.23 6.57 4.72
N LEU A 107 1.27 6.07 5.40
CA LEU A 107 2.34 5.30 4.78
C LEU A 107 1.83 3.97 4.22
N LEU A 108 1.05 3.20 5.00
CA LEU A 108 0.43 1.96 4.55
C LEU A 108 -0.53 2.21 3.37
N THR A 109 -1.39 3.22 3.48
CA THR A 109 -2.34 3.56 2.41
C THR A 109 -1.59 3.91 1.13
N GLY A 110 -0.52 4.71 1.22
CA GLY A 110 0.31 5.08 0.08
C GLY A 110 0.99 3.87 -0.57
N ILE A 111 1.62 2.99 0.23
CA ILE A 111 2.31 1.79 -0.28
C ILE A 111 1.33 0.85 -0.97
N PHE A 112 0.20 0.53 -0.33
CA PHE A 112 -0.78 -0.38 -0.92
C PHE A 112 -1.47 0.23 -2.14
N THR A 113 -1.75 1.53 -2.12
CA THR A 113 -2.31 2.22 -3.30
C THR A 113 -1.33 2.11 -4.46
N PHE A 114 -0.05 2.42 -4.23
CA PHE A 114 0.98 2.31 -5.26
C PHE A 114 1.11 0.89 -5.82
N ALA A 115 1.05 -0.12 -4.96
CA ALA A 115 1.09 -1.53 -5.37
C ALA A 115 -0.13 -1.95 -6.21
N LEU A 116 -1.28 -1.30 -6.01
CA LEU A 116 -2.55 -1.62 -6.69
C LEU A 116 -2.89 -0.67 -7.85
N LEU A 117 -2.12 0.38 -8.11
CA LEU A 117 -2.35 1.26 -9.25
C LEU A 117 -2.43 0.46 -10.55
N SER A 118 -3.30 0.88 -11.47
CA SER A 118 -3.42 0.25 -12.79
C SER A 118 -2.07 0.19 -13.53
N PRO A 119 -1.83 -0.82 -14.37
CA PRO A 119 -0.54 -0.99 -15.06
C PRO A 119 -0.07 0.28 -15.79
N GLU A 120 -1.00 0.98 -16.44
CA GLU A 120 -0.76 2.21 -17.19
C GLU A 120 -0.39 3.38 -16.26
N SER A 121 -1.05 3.51 -15.11
CA SER A 121 -0.71 4.52 -14.11
C SER A 121 0.64 4.22 -13.43
N SER A 122 0.92 2.95 -13.13
CA SER A 122 2.22 2.51 -12.63
C SER A 122 3.34 2.83 -13.63
N GLU A 123 3.16 2.50 -14.91
CA GLU A 123 4.15 2.78 -15.96
C GLU A 123 4.37 4.28 -16.15
N ASN A 124 3.30 5.09 -16.11
CA ASN A 124 3.41 6.54 -16.17
C ASN A 124 4.20 7.13 -14.99
N ILE A 125 4.00 6.62 -13.78
CA ILE A 125 4.75 7.10 -12.61
C ILE A 125 6.21 6.67 -12.70
N VAL A 126 6.48 5.42 -13.07
CA VAL A 126 7.86 4.91 -13.25
C VAL A 126 8.59 5.71 -14.32
N ASN A 127 7.97 5.97 -15.47
CA ASN A 127 8.58 6.75 -16.55
C ASN A 127 8.86 8.19 -16.14
N ARG A 128 7.94 8.82 -15.38
CA ARG A 128 8.17 10.17 -14.83
C ARG A 128 9.33 10.16 -13.83
N PHE A 129 9.37 9.16 -12.95
CA PHE A 129 10.44 9.03 -11.97
C PHE A 129 11.78 8.76 -12.62
N GLU A 130 11.84 7.91 -13.64
CA GLU A 130 13.05 7.63 -14.41
C GLU A 130 13.54 8.88 -15.14
N LYS A 131 12.63 9.67 -15.74
CA LYS A 131 12.98 10.93 -16.39
C LYS A 131 13.56 11.93 -15.39
N ILE A 132 12.89 12.10 -14.24
CA ILE A 132 13.38 12.99 -13.18
C ILE A 132 14.73 12.51 -12.65
N SER A 133 14.88 11.20 -12.42
CA SER A 133 16.12 10.61 -11.93
C SER A 133 17.26 10.81 -12.93
N LYS A 134 17.04 10.60 -14.22
CA LYS A 134 18.04 10.85 -15.27
C LYS A 134 18.43 12.33 -15.34
N GLU A 135 17.47 13.25 -15.32
CA GLU A 135 17.74 14.69 -15.29
C GLU A 135 18.53 15.11 -14.04
N LEU A 136 18.26 14.48 -12.89
CA LEU A 136 18.98 14.74 -11.64
C LEU A 136 20.38 14.11 -11.63
N GLU A 137 20.53 12.93 -12.22
CA GLU A 137 21.81 12.21 -12.32
C GLU A 137 22.77 12.92 -13.27
N GLU A 138 22.26 13.45 -14.39
CA GLU A 138 23.05 14.25 -15.34
C GLU A 138 23.51 15.59 -14.73
N LYS A 139 22.66 16.23 -13.91
CA LYS A 139 23.00 17.53 -13.30
C LYS A 139 23.78 17.41 -11.98
N HIS A 140 23.47 16.43 -11.15
CA HIS A 140 23.97 16.30 -9.78
C HIS A 140 24.14 14.84 -9.32
N PRO A 141 25.08 14.07 -9.89
CA PRO A 141 25.24 12.64 -9.61
C PRO A 141 25.60 12.34 -8.14
N THR A 142 26.32 13.26 -7.48
CA THR A 142 26.72 13.12 -6.07
C THR A 142 25.52 13.26 -5.13
N ILE A 143 24.55 14.13 -5.46
CA ILE A 143 23.38 14.39 -4.61
C ILE A 143 22.45 13.17 -4.56
N LEU A 144 22.29 12.47 -5.69
CA LEU A 144 21.45 11.27 -5.79
C LEU A 144 22.02 10.09 -4.97
N LYS A 145 23.34 9.90 -4.98
CA LYS A 145 24.02 8.91 -4.14
C LYS A 145 23.91 9.25 -2.65
N ILE A 146 24.04 10.53 -2.30
CA ILE A 146 23.91 10.97 -0.90
C ILE A 146 22.47 10.82 -0.41
N SER A 147 21.47 11.23 -1.20
CA SER A 147 20.07 11.14 -0.81
C SER A 147 19.60 9.69 -0.66
N SER A 148 19.98 8.79 -1.56
CA SER A 148 19.68 7.36 -1.44
C SER A 148 20.34 6.73 -0.21
N ALA A 149 21.59 7.08 0.11
CA ALA A 149 22.27 6.64 1.32
C ALA A 149 21.57 7.15 2.59
N ILE A 150 21.15 8.42 2.62
CA ILE A 150 20.39 9.01 3.74
C ILE A 150 19.07 8.28 3.93
N ILE A 151 18.31 8.03 2.85
CA ILE A 151 17.04 7.30 2.92
C ILE A 151 17.27 5.89 3.47
N ALA A 152 18.29 5.17 3.00
CA ALA A 152 18.63 3.84 3.50
C ALA A 152 18.98 3.84 5.00
N ILE A 153 19.77 4.81 5.45
CA ILE A 153 20.11 4.97 6.88
C ILE A 153 18.84 5.25 7.69
N LEU A 154 17.98 6.15 7.24
CA LEU A 154 16.71 6.46 7.92
C LEU A 154 15.81 5.23 8.04
N VAL A 155 15.70 4.42 6.99
CA VAL A 155 14.93 3.17 7.02
C VAL A 155 15.50 2.17 8.03
N ILE A 156 16.83 2.02 8.08
CA ILE A 156 17.51 1.13 9.04
C ILE A 156 17.29 1.63 10.47
N VAL A 157 17.52 2.91 10.73
CA VAL A 157 17.35 3.53 12.06
C VAL A 157 15.90 3.42 12.52
N TRP A 158 14.94 3.65 11.62
CA TRP A 158 13.52 3.48 11.94
C TRP A 158 13.18 2.01 12.26
N GLY A 159 13.70 1.06 11.48
CA GLY A 159 13.53 -0.37 11.76
C GLY A 159 14.08 -0.78 13.13
N ILE A 160 15.27 -0.28 13.50
CA ILE A 160 15.89 -0.52 14.81
C ILE A 160 15.07 0.12 15.94
N TYR A 161 14.59 1.35 15.75
CA TYR A 161 13.76 2.04 16.73
C TYR A 161 12.43 1.30 16.98
N LEU A 162 11.78 0.83 15.93
CA LEU A 162 10.56 0.01 16.05
C LEU A 162 10.84 -1.32 16.77
N TYR A 163 12.00 -1.94 16.54
CA TYR A 163 12.41 -3.16 17.22
C TYR A 163 12.71 -2.94 18.71
N SER A 164 13.31 -1.81 19.09
CA SER A 164 13.73 -1.53 20.47
C SER A 164 12.58 -1.11 21.40
N ILE A 165 11.41 -0.73 20.87
CA ILE A 165 10.22 -0.38 21.67
C ILE A 165 9.53 -1.63 22.27
N ARG A 166 9.90 -2.83 21.83
CA ARG A 166 9.32 -4.11 22.28
C ARG A 166 9.46 -4.26 23.80
N PRO A 167 8.37 -4.41 24.56
CA PRO A 167 8.46 -4.71 25.98
C PRO A 167 8.96 -6.16 26.15
N THR A 168 10.01 -6.33 26.95
CA THR A 168 10.32 -7.60 27.64
C THR A 168 9.24 -7.92 28.65
#